data_AF-A0A7S0N6I1-F1
#
_entry.id   AF-A0A7S0N6I1-F1
#
_cell.length_a   1.000
_cell.length_b   1.000
_cell.length_c   1.000
_cell.angle_alpha   90.00
_cell.angle_beta   90.00
_cell.angle_gamma   90.00
#
_symmetry.space_group_name_H-M   'P 1'
#
loop_
_entity.id
_entity.type
_entity.pdbx_description
1 polymer ?
#
loop_
_entity_poly.entity_id
_entity_poly.type
_entity_poly.pdbx_seq_one_letter_code
_entity_poly.pdbx_strand_id
1 'polypeptide(L)'
;SALNIVGFVGETKCVAITLISEDSSVKCVAPSGTGGRKDLRIQVAGVSVHLEKSIMYEAPKITAINPVSVPSESAGEISVFGINFGVIDMSPKAVIVGVASDPCFKTQWISDSSLKCVALAASQGKSRNTIQLLIDGVKSRIERAVFFEYTDSLSYHTACNRDVSEQCFDCVVSFCYSFHLHKQDLLSGDILHFCELAAAQFCGYQDFTD
;
A
#
# COMPACT_ATOMS: atom_id res chain seq x y z
N SER A 1 3.98 -35.48 -38.51
CA SER A 1 3.41 -34.13 -38.38
C SER A 1 3.78 -33.58 -37.02
N ALA A 2 4.39 -32.40 -36.95
CA ALA A 2 4.64 -31.77 -35.65
C ALA A 2 3.29 -31.42 -35.01
N LEU A 3 3.00 -31.99 -33.84
CA LEU A 3 1.79 -31.65 -33.10
C LEU A 3 1.80 -30.15 -32.79
N ASN A 4 0.72 -29.45 -33.14
CA ASN A 4 0.53 -28.08 -32.70
C ASN A 4 0.06 -28.10 -31.25
N ILE A 5 0.97 -27.75 -30.34
CA ILE A 5 0.71 -27.65 -28.91
C ILE A 5 0.81 -26.19 -28.52
N VAL A 6 -0.21 -25.68 -27.81
CA VAL A 6 -0.21 -24.29 -27.30
C VAL A 6 -0.60 -24.32 -25.83
N GLY A 7 0.15 -23.61 -24.99
CA GLY A 7 -0.14 -23.49 -23.56
C GLY A 7 -0.49 -22.06 -23.17
N PHE A 8 -1.29 -21.92 -22.12
CA PHE A 8 -1.70 -20.64 -21.55
C PHE A 8 -1.70 -20.72 -20.02
N VAL A 9 -1.23 -19.65 -19.38
CA VAL A 9 -1.36 -19.40 -17.94
C VAL A 9 -2.33 -18.23 -17.77
N GLY A 10 -3.53 -18.52 -17.27
CA GLY A 10 -4.67 -17.63 -17.39
C GLY A 10 -4.97 -17.37 -18.87
N GLU A 11 -4.98 -16.09 -19.24
CA GLU A 11 -5.23 -15.65 -20.62
C GLU A 11 -3.96 -15.50 -21.46
N THR A 12 -2.78 -15.59 -20.84
CA THR A 12 -1.51 -15.32 -21.50
C THR A 12 -0.85 -16.61 -21.99
N LYS A 13 -0.39 -16.62 -23.24
CA LYS A 13 0.34 -17.77 -23.81
C LYS A 13 1.64 -18.02 -23.03
N CYS A 14 2.03 -19.29 -22.92
CA CYS A 14 3.37 -19.66 -22.51
C CYS A 14 4.40 -19.00 -23.43
N VAL A 15 5.51 -18.52 -22.87
CA VAL A 15 6.62 -17.93 -23.64
C VAL A 15 7.20 -18.94 -24.62
N ALA A 16 7.32 -20.18 -24.16
CA ALA A 16 7.75 -21.31 -24.96
C ALA A 16 7.00 -22.57 -24.50
N ILE A 17 6.81 -23.49 -25.44
CA ILE A 17 6.29 -24.81 -25.17
C ILE A 17 7.20 -25.86 -25.81
N THR A 18 7.49 -26.92 -25.08
CA THR A 18 8.38 -27.99 -25.55
C THR A 18 7.76 -29.34 -25.17
N LEU A 19 7.64 -30.24 -26.14
CA LEU A 19 7.27 -31.62 -25.89
C LEU A 19 8.44 -32.32 -25.19
N ILE A 20 8.21 -32.86 -23.99
CA ILE A 20 9.24 -33.62 -23.24
C ILE A 20 9.12 -35.10 -23.58
N SER A 21 7.90 -35.64 -23.55
CA SER A 21 7.57 -37.00 -23.98
C SER A 21 6.37 -36.96 -24.91
N GLU A 22 6.36 -37.79 -25.95
CA GLU A 22 5.35 -37.77 -27.00
C GLU A 22 3.90 -37.93 -26.49
N ASP A 23 3.74 -38.62 -25.36
CA ASP A 23 2.45 -39.08 -24.84
C ASP A 23 2.11 -38.59 -23.42
N SER A 24 3.09 -38.06 -22.67
CA SER A 24 2.93 -37.91 -21.21
C SER A 24 3.37 -36.57 -20.64
N SER A 25 4.15 -35.75 -21.36
CA SER A 25 4.64 -34.50 -20.75
C SER A 25 5.01 -33.39 -21.73
N VAL A 26 4.66 -32.18 -21.34
CA VAL A 26 5.02 -30.93 -22.01
C VAL A 26 5.59 -29.94 -20.99
N LYS A 27 6.58 -29.16 -21.41
CA LYS A 27 7.10 -28.01 -20.66
C LYS A 27 6.45 -26.76 -21.20
N CYS A 28 5.71 -26.04 -20.36
CA CYS A 28 5.28 -24.66 -20.63
C CYS A 28 6.14 -23.71 -19.80
N VAL A 29 6.80 -22.75 -20.46
CA VAL A 29 7.47 -21.64 -19.76
C VAL A 29 6.42 -20.57 -19.48
N ALA A 30 6.08 -20.39 -18.20
CA ALA A 30 5.11 -19.39 -17.79
C ALA A 30 5.54 -17.97 -18.22
N PRO A 31 4.63 -17.14 -18.71
CA PRO A 31 4.91 -15.73 -18.97
C PRO A 31 5.14 -14.95 -17.67
N SER A 32 5.72 -13.76 -17.78
CA SER A 32 5.68 -12.81 -16.67
C SER A 32 4.22 -12.49 -16.32
N GLY A 33 3.90 -12.49 -15.04
CA GLY A 33 2.55 -12.24 -14.57
C GLY A 33 2.49 -11.99 -13.07
N THR A 34 1.29 -11.65 -12.62
CA THR A 34 0.95 -11.43 -11.22
C THR A 34 -0.25 -12.26 -10.83
N GLY A 35 -0.55 -12.26 -9.53
CA GLY A 35 -1.78 -12.83 -9.02
C GLY A 35 -1.73 -14.34 -8.79
N GLY A 36 -2.83 -14.85 -8.26
CA GLY A 36 -3.00 -16.25 -7.93
C GLY A 36 -4.19 -16.87 -8.65
N ARG A 37 -4.32 -18.19 -8.52
CA ARG A 37 -5.47 -18.96 -9.02
C ARG A 37 -5.70 -18.78 -10.53
N LYS A 38 -4.62 -18.72 -11.31
CA LYS A 38 -4.69 -18.73 -12.77
C LYS A 38 -4.92 -20.16 -13.27
N ASP A 39 -5.73 -20.30 -14.31
CA ASP A 39 -5.96 -21.58 -14.96
C ASP A 39 -4.75 -21.94 -15.84
N LEU A 40 -4.33 -23.21 -15.83
CA LEU A 40 -3.38 -23.72 -16.82
C LEU A 40 -4.18 -24.40 -17.92
N ARG A 41 -4.04 -23.93 -19.15
CA ARG A 41 -4.70 -24.52 -20.32
C ARG A 41 -3.67 -25.00 -21.32
N ILE A 42 -3.72 -26.28 -21.67
CA ILE A 42 -2.90 -26.89 -22.73
C ILE A 42 -3.83 -27.33 -23.84
N GLN A 43 -3.55 -26.87 -25.07
CA GLN A 43 -4.24 -27.27 -26.27
C GLN A 43 -3.34 -28.17 -27.11
N VAL A 44 -3.84 -29.35 -27.49
CA VAL A 44 -3.13 -30.37 -28.28
C VAL A 44 -4.02 -30.70 -29.47
N ALA A 45 -3.55 -30.44 -30.70
CA ALA A 45 -4.29 -30.71 -31.93
C ALA A 45 -5.74 -30.16 -31.92
N GLY A 46 -5.94 -28.97 -31.33
CA GLY A 46 -7.24 -28.31 -31.23
C GLY A 46 -8.04 -28.64 -29.96
N VAL A 47 -7.73 -29.75 -29.28
CA VAL A 47 -8.41 -30.18 -28.03
C VAL A 47 -7.74 -29.51 -26.83
N SER A 48 -8.53 -28.88 -25.95
CA SER A 48 -8.00 -28.20 -24.76
C SER A 48 -8.25 -28.98 -23.48
N VAL A 49 -7.25 -29.02 -22.60
CA VAL A 49 -7.32 -29.50 -21.22
C VAL A 49 -7.00 -28.34 -20.29
N HIS A 50 -7.74 -28.26 -19.18
CA HIS A 50 -7.67 -27.13 -18.25
C HIS A 50 -7.47 -27.65 -16.83
N LEU A 51 -6.51 -27.07 -16.12
CA LEU A 51 -6.37 -27.19 -14.67
C LEU A 51 -6.75 -25.85 -14.05
N GLU A 52 -7.97 -25.78 -13.53
CA GLU A 52 -8.52 -24.56 -12.95
C GLU A 52 -7.77 -24.14 -11.70
N LYS A 53 -7.51 -22.84 -11.57
CA LYS A 53 -6.95 -22.18 -10.38
C LYS A 53 -5.68 -22.83 -9.83
N SER A 54 -4.89 -23.45 -10.71
CA SER A 54 -3.74 -24.30 -10.36
C SER A 54 -2.42 -23.55 -10.28
N ILE A 55 -2.32 -22.38 -10.92
CA ILE A 55 -1.09 -21.58 -10.97
C ILE A 55 -1.21 -20.35 -10.10
N MET A 56 -0.16 -20.05 -9.36
CA MET A 56 -0.02 -18.84 -8.57
C MET A 56 1.39 -18.30 -8.71
N TYR A 57 1.50 -17.01 -9.04
CA TYR A 57 2.78 -16.31 -9.02
C TYR A 57 3.21 -16.05 -7.58
N GLU A 58 4.50 -15.84 -7.38
CA GLU A 58 5.03 -15.51 -6.06
C GLU A 58 4.40 -14.22 -5.52
N ALA A 59 4.10 -14.21 -4.22
CA ALA A 59 3.55 -13.05 -3.56
C ALA A 59 4.56 -11.89 -3.53
N PRO A 60 4.09 -10.62 -3.55
CA PRO A 60 4.95 -9.47 -3.35
C PRO A 60 5.64 -9.55 -2.00
N LYS A 61 6.91 -9.13 -1.94
CA LYS A 61 7.68 -9.08 -0.70
C LYS A 61 8.31 -7.71 -0.54
N ILE A 62 7.98 -7.05 0.56
CA ILE A 62 8.60 -5.78 0.93
C ILE A 62 9.92 -6.06 1.66
N THR A 63 10.97 -5.37 1.27
CA THR A 63 12.31 -5.51 1.84
C THR A 63 12.82 -4.24 2.52
N ALA A 64 12.29 -3.07 2.17
CA ALA A 64 12.63 -1.80 2.81
C ALA A 64 11.50 -0.78 2.69
N ILE A 65 11.46 0.17 3.63
CA ILE A 65 10.55 1.31 3.66
C ILE A 65 11.38 2.57 3.95
N ASN A 66 11.07 3.67 3.27
CA ASN A 66 11.70 4.97 3.49
C ASN A 66 10.70 6.13 3.27
N PRO A 67 10.57 7.09 4.21
CA PRO A 67 11.26 7.14 5.49
C PRO A 67 10.76 6.06 6.47
N VAL A 68 11.59 5.72 7.45
CA VAL A 68 11.20 4.80 8.57
C VAL A 68 10.41 5.51 9.66
N SER A 69 10.14 6.80 9.48
CA SER A 69 9.39 7.65 10.40
C SER A 69 8.61 8.69 9.60
N VAL A 70 7.30 8.79 9.84
CA VAL A 70 6.42 9.79 9.21
C VAL A 70 5.66 10.58 10.26
N PRO A 71 5.35 11.86 10.02
CA PRO A 71 4.49 12.65 10.90
C PRO A 71 3.11 12.02 11.06
N SER A 72 2.55 12.04 12.27
CA SER A 72 1.16 11.63 12.53
C SER A 72 0.14 12.73 12.23
N GLU A 73 0.57 14.00 12.20
CA GLU A 73 -0.29 15.19 12.02
C GLU A 73 -0.56 15.55 10.56
N SER A 74 0.28 15.07 9.64
CA SER A 74 0.18 15.40 8.21
C SER A 74 0.29 14.16 7.34
N ALA A 75 -0.11 14.29 6.07
CA ALA A 75 0.17 13.24 5.11
C ALA A 75 1.69 13.06 4.94
N GLY A 76 2.13 11.81 4.88
CA GLY A 76 3.52 11.43 4.65
C GLY A 76 3.64 10.55 3.41
N GLU A 77 4.59 10.86 2.53
CA GLU A 77 4.95 9.97 1.42
C GLU A 77 5.94 8.91 1.89
N ILE A 78 5.58 7.65 1.69
CA ILE A 78 6.38 6.48 2.04
C ILE A 78 6.76 5.76 0.74
N SER A 79 8.05 5.67 0.46
CA SER A 79 8.61 4.79 -0.56
C SER A 79 8.75 3.37 -0.01
N VAL A 80 8.23 2.41 -0.76
CA VAL A 80 8.22 0.99 -0.41
C VAL A 80 9.03 0.25 -1.46
N PHE A 81 10.01 -0.53 -1.02
CA PHE A 81 10.91 -1.29 -1.88
C PHE A 81 10.74 -2.79 -1.64
N GLY A 82 10.94 -3.58 -2.69
CA GLY A 82 10.76 -5.01 -2.60
C GLY A 82 10.99 -5.75 -3.91
N ILE A 83 10.35 -6.91 -4.01
CA ILE A 83 10.36 -7.77 -5.19
C ILE A 83 8.94 -8.25 -5.49
N ASN A 84 8.73 -8.67 -6.74
CA ASN A 84 7.47 -9.20 -7.25
C ASN A 84 6.31 -8.18 -7.19
N PHE A 85 6.56 -6.90 -7.48
CA PHE A 85 5.49 -5.88 -7.52
C PHE A 85 4.75 -5.81 -8.87
N GLY A 86 5.04 -6.76 -9.76
CA GLY A 86 4.50 -6.83 -11.12
C GLY A 86 5.34 -6.03 -12.11
N VAL A 87 5.49 -6.55 -13.33
CA VAL A 87 6.28 -5.93 -14.40
C VAL A 87 5.59 -4.75 -15.08
N ILE A 88 4.32 -4.51 -14.76
CA ILE A 88 3.48 -3.40 -15.21
C ILE A 88 2.63 -2.92 -14.04
N ASP A 89 2.11 -1.70 -14.14
CA ASP A 89 1.20 -1.14 -13.16
C ASP A 89 -0.16 -1.87 -13.19
N MET A 90 -0.34 -2.78 -12.23
CA MET A 90 -1.59 -3.52 -11.99
C MET A 90 -2.53 -2.80 -11.01
N SER A 91 -2.33 -1.49 -10.78
CA SER A 91 -3.03 -0.70 -9.77
C SER A 91 -2.94 -1.33 -8.37
N PRO A 92 -1.71 -1.53 -7.84
CA PRO A 92 -1.52 -2.15 -6.54
C PRO A 92 -2.18 -1.31 -5.44
N LYS A 93 -2.65 -1.99 -4.38
CA LYS A 93 -3.15 -1.33 -3.17
C LYS A 93 -2.19 -1.56 -2.02
N ALA A 94 -1.82 -0.50 -1.31
CA ALA A 94 -1.06 -0.58 -0.07
C ALA A 94 -1.98 -0.28 1.13
N VAL A 95 -1.83 -1.07 2.18
CA VAL A 95 -2.54 -0.92 3.46
C VAL A 95 -1.51 -0.85 4.57
N ILE A 96 -1.62 0.17 5.40
CA ILE A 96 -0.82 0.33 6.62
C ILE A 96 -1.44 -0.56 7.69
N VAL A 97 -0.63 -1.40 8.30
CA VAL A 97 -1.04 -2.39 9.31
C VAL A 97 -0.27 -2.12 10.60
N GLY A 98 -0.98 -1.80 11.67
CA GLY A 98 -0.43 -1.61 13.01
C GLY A 98 -1.51 -1.70 14.08
N VAL A 99 -1.70 -0.64 14.88
CA VAL A 99 -2.80 -0.56 15.88
C VAL A 99 -4.16 -0.58 15.18
N ALA A 100 -4.25 0.12 14.05
CA ALA A 100 -5.37 0.08 13.12
C ALA A 100 -4.90 -0.42 11.74
N SER A 101 -5.86 -0.64 10.84
CA SER A 101 -5.59 -1.02 9.46
C SER A 101 -6.14 0.06 8.54
N ASP A 102 -5.25 0.91 8.02
CA ASP A 102 -5.63 2.09 7.24
C ASP A 102 -5.14 1.94 5.79
N PRO A 103 -5.99 2.12 4.77
CA PRO A 103 -5.51 2.13 3.39
C PRO A 103 -4.60 3.34 3.16
N CYS A 104 -3.54 3.18 2.37
CA CYS A 104 -2.81 4.33 1.85
C CYS A 104 -3.78 5.17 1.01
N PHE A 105 -3.83 6.48 1.24
CA PHE A 105 -4.70 7.39 0.49
C PHE A 105 -4.45 7.31 -1.01
N LYS A 106 -3.16 7.22 -1.37
CA LYS A 106 -2.71 6.97 -2.73
C LYS A 106 -1.63 5.91 -2.71
N THR A 107 -1.78 4.90 -3.56
CA THR A 107 -0.70 3.96 -3.90
C THR A 107 -0.29 4.23 -5.34
N GLN A 108 0.99 4.42 -5.59
CA GLN A 108 1.53 4.65 -6.93
C GLN A 108 2.61 3.59 -7.22
N TRP A 109 2.37 2.76 -8.22
CA TRP A 109 3.39 1.87 -8.75
C TRP A 109 4.48 2.69 -9.45
N ILE A 110 5.75 2.35 -9.21
CA ILE A 110 6.90 3.03 -9.83
C ILE A 110 7.70 2.04 -10.68
N SER A 111 7.95 0.84 -10.14
CA SER A 111 8.60 -0.26 -10.85
C SER A 111 8.19 -1.61 -10.26
N ASP A 112 8.68 -2.69 -10.85
CA ASP A 112 8.56 -4.07 -10.37
C ASP A 112 9.17 -4.32 -8.97
N SER A 113 9.90 -3.33 -8.45
CA SER A 113 10.58 -3.37 -7.16
C SER A 113 10.28 -2.16 -6.27
N SER A 114 9.44 -1.21 -6.70
CA SER A 114 9.17 0.01 -5.93
C SER A 114 7.78 0.60 -6.15
N LEU A 115 7.22 1.15 -5.07
CA LEU A 115 5.96 1.89 -5.09
C LEU A 115 5.97 2.99 -4.03
N LYS A 116 5.07 3.95 -4.16
CA LYS A 116 4.80 4.98 -3.15
C LYS A 116 3.46 4.73 -2.48
N CYS A 117 3.40 4.93 -1.18
CA CYS A 117 2.20 4.98 -0.36
C CYS A 117 2.10 6.36 0.29
N VAL A 118 0.97 7.05 0.11
CA VAL A 118 0.65 8.25 0.89
C VAL A 118 -0.10 7.82 2.14
N ALA A 119 0.58 7.88 3.27
CA ALA A 119 -0.01 7.73 4.60
C ALA A 119 -0.72 9.04 4.96
N LEU A 120 -1.98 8.98 5.40
CA LEU A 120 -2.65 10.16 5.95
C LEU A 120 -2.28 10.36 7.41
N ALA A 121 -2.62 11.55 7.92
CA ALA A 121 -2.57 11.82 9.35
C ALA A 121 -3.32 10.73 10.11
N ALA A 122 -2.62 10.03 10.99
CA ALA A 122 -3.20 9.03 11.85
C ALA A 122 -3.57 9.71 13.17
N SER A 123 -4.82 9.53 13.62
CA SER A 123 -5.24 9.91 14.99
C SER A 123 -4.55 9.09 16.10
N GLN A 124 -3.63 8.20 15.70
CA GLN A 124 -2.85 7.35 16.56
C GLN A 124 -1.52 8.07 16.77
N GLY A 125 -1.15 8.32 18.03
CA GLY A 125 0.19 8.83 18.38
C GLY A 125 1.30 7.85 17.96
N LYS A 126 2.48 7.94 18.58
CA LYS A 126 3.60 7.08 18.22
C LYS A 126 3.22 5.59 18.14
N SER A 127 3.37 5.01 16.97
CA SER A 127 3.00 3.61 16.71
C SER A 127 3.90 2.97 15.67
N ARG A 128 4.18 1.68 15.84
CA ARG A 128 4.98 0.87 14.90
C ARG A 128 4.04 0.20 13.90
N ASN A 129 4.26 0.48 12.63
CA ASN A 129 3.39 0.05 11.54
C ASN A 129 4.21 -0.65 10.46
N THR A 130 3.55 -1.52 9.71
CA THR A 130 4.10 -2.12 8.49
C THR A 130 3.15 -1.85 7.32
N ILE A 131 3.56 -2.21 6.11
CA ILE A 131 2.74 -2.10 4.90
C ILE A 131 2.44 -3.50 4.38
N GLN A 132 1.17 -3.78 4.10
CA GLN A 132 0.74 -4.93 3.32
C GLN A 132 0.35 -4.47 1.92
N LEU A 133 0.93 -5.10 0.90
CA LEU A 133 0.55 -4.88 -0.49
C LEU A 133 -0.51 -5.89 -0.91
N LEU A 134 -1.40 -5.46 -1.80
CA LEU A 134 -2.32 -6.29 -2.53
C LEU A 134 -2.13 -6.03 -4.03
N ILE A 135 -1.65 -7.05 -4.75
CA ILE A 135 -1.36 -6.99 -6.18
C ILE A 135 -2.06 -8.15 -6.86
N ASP A 136 -2.99 -7.84 -7.78
CA ASP A 136 -3.79 -8.84 -8.51
C ASP A 136 -4.38 -9.94 -7.60
N GLY A 137 -4.98 -9.50 -6.49
CA GLY A 137 -5.61 -10.38 -5.50
C GLY A 137 -4.66 -11.11 -4.55
N VAL A 138 -3.34 -10.96 -4.69
CA VAL A 138 -2.33 -11.59 -3.82
C VAL A 138 -1.76 -10.59 -2.83
N LYS A 139 -1.81 -10.95 -1.55
CA LYS A 139 -1.28 -10.13 -0.46
C LYS A 139 0.20 -10.41 -0.21
N SER A 140 0.98 -9.37 0.13
CA SER A 140 2.34 -9.56 0.63
C SER A 140 2.33 -10.22 2.01
N ARG A 141 3.38 -10.99 2.28
CA ARG A 141 3.63 -11.54 3.63
C ARG A 141 4.08 -10.41 4.56
N ILE A 142 3.52 -10.39 5.77
CA ILE A 142 3.89 -9.41 6.81
C ILE A 142 4.74 -10.02 7.94
N GLU A 143 4.99 -11.33 7.89
CA GLU A 143 5.87 -12.01 8.84
C GLU A 143 7.30 -11.48 8.71
N ARG A 144 7.84 -10.90 9.78
CA ARG A 144 9.14 -10.19 9.78
C ARG A 144 9.20 -9.01 8.79
N ALA A 145 8.06 -8.38 8.54
CA ALA A 145 8.05 -7.20 7.68
C ALA A 145 8.88 -6.06 8.27
N VAL A 146 9.45 -5.28 7.37
CA VAL A 146 10.00 -3.98 7.71
C VAL A 146 8.89 -3.06 8.22
N PHE A 147 9.27 -2.13 9.08
CA PHE A 147 8.35 -1.27 9.78
C PHE A 147 8.78 0.18 9.62
N PHE A 148 7.81 1.07 9.77
CA PHE A 148 8.01 2.49 9.98
C PHE A 148 7.23 2.91 11.24
N GLU A 149 7.59 4.05 11.80
CA GLU A 149 6.87 4.62 12.94
C GLU A 149 6.12 5.88 12.52
N TYR A 150 4.88 6.03 12.99
CA TYR A 150 4.36 7.39 13.11
C TYR A 150 5.13 8.05 14.24
N THR A 151 5.69 9.24 13.99
CA THR A 151 6.25 10.05 15.07
C THR A 151 5.11 10.54 15.95
N ASP A 152 5.40 10.82 17.22
CA ASP A 152 4.42 11.49 18.08
C ASP A 152 3.85 12.70 17.34
N SER A 153 2.53 12.78 17.31
CA SER A 153 1.91 14.10 17.27
C SER A 153 2.28 14.68 18.60
N LEU A 154 2.73 15.93 18.62
CA LEU A 154 3.11 16.48 19.89
C LEU A 154 1.88 16.39 20.81
N SER A 155 2.10 15.94 22.03
CA SER A 155 1.11 15.51 23.03
C SER A 155 0.05 16.56 23.43
N TYR A 156 -0.12 17.65 22.67
CA TYR A 156 -1.11 18.67 22.93
C TYR A 156 -2.54 18.22 22.61
N HIS A 157 -2.76 17.38 21.60
CA HIS A 157 -4.11 16.88 21.31
C HIS A 157 -4.66 16.02 22.46
N THR A 158 -3.82 15.26 23.15
CA THR A 158 -4.21 14.46 24.33
C THR A 158 -4.48 15.29 25.58
N ALA A 159 -4.08 16.56 25.61
CA ALA A 159 -4.47 17.50 26.67
C ALA A 159 -5.89 18.06 26.45
N CYS A 160 -6.42 17.93 25.23
CA CYS A 160 -7.74 18.40 24.84
C CYS A 160 -8.72 17.23 24.74
N ASN A 161 -9.97 17.43 25.18
CA ASN A 161 -11.01 16.42 25.06
C ASN A 161 -11.40 16.25 23.58
N ARG A 162 -11.71 15.02 23.13
CA ARG A 162 -12.06 14.72 21.73
C ARG A 162 -13.56 14.89 21.41
N ASP A 163 -14.23 15.77 22.14
CA ASP A 163 -15.65 16.05 21.93
C ASP A 163 -15.84 17.15 20.87
N VAL A 164 -16.92 17.05 20.10
CA VAL A 164 -17.30 18.06 19.10
C VAL A 164 -17.73 19.33 19.80
N SER A 165 -16.77 20.23 20.04
CA SER A 165 -16.96 21.46 20.81
C SER A 165 -15.95 22.54 20.40
N GLU A 166 -16.37 23.79 20.52
CA GLU A 166 -15.50 24.98 20.36
C GLU A 166 -14.34 24.94 21.37
N GLN A 167 -14.57 24.41 22.57
CA GLN A 167 -13.54 24.26 23.62
C GLN A 167 -12.42 23.28 23.23
N CYS A 168 -12.77 22.19 22.54
CA CYS A 168 -11.76 21.30 21.94
C CYS A 168 -10.97 22.06 20.87
N PHE A 169 -11.68 22.76 19.99
CA PHE A 169 -11.08 23.49 18.87
C PHE A 169 -10.04 24.51 19.36
N ASP A 170 -10.45 25.40 20.27
CA ASP A 170 -9.58 26.43 20.85
C ASP A 170 -8.37 25.83 21.59
N CYS A 171 -8.59 24.75 22.34
CA CYS A 171 -7.52 24.04 23.03
C CYS A 171 -6.47 23.53 22.04
N VAL A 172 -6.91 22.85 20.97
CA VAL A 172 -6.01 22.29 19.96
C VAL A 172 -5.28 23.39 19.20
N VAL A 173 -5.96 24.45 18.77
CA VAL A 173 -5.34 25.59 18.05
C VAL A 173 -4.27 26.26 18.92
N SER A 174 -4.59 26.56 20.18
CA SER A 174 -3.70 27.28 21.10
C SER A 174 -2.39 26.53 21.36
N PHE A 175 -2.48 25.23 21.66
CA PHE A 175 -1.28 24.44 21.90
C PHE A 175 -0.46 24.20 20.62
N CYS A 176 -1.12 23.93 19.50
CA CYS A 176 -0.46 23.78 18.20
C CYS A 176 0.31 25.05 17.81
N TYR A 177 -0.33 26.22 17.96
CA TYR A 177 0.25 27.51 17.58
C TYR A 177 1.47 27.86 18.44
N SER A 178 1.35 27.71 19.78
CA SER A 178 2.43 27.94 20.72
C SER A 178 3.66 27.06 20.42
N PHE A 179 3.42 25.79 20.11
CA PHE A 179 4.48 24.85 19.80
C PHE A 179 5.28 25.22 18.53
N HIS A 180 4.60 25.49 17.43
CA HIS A 180 5.28 25.83 16.17
C HIS A 180 5.97 27.19 16.21
N LEU A 181 5.42 28.17 16.95
CA LEU A 181 6.11 29.42 17.22
C LEU A 181 7.45 29.20 17.95
N HIS A 182 7.51 28.27 18.91
CA HIS A 182 8.74 27.95 19.62
C HIS A 182 9.81 27.28 18.75
N LYS A 183 9.39 26.49 17.75
CA LYS A 183 10.30 25.79 16.86
C LYS A 183 10.76 26.59 15.64
N GLN A 184 10.11 27.73 15.35
CA GLN A 184 10.38 28.53 14.14
C GLN A 184 10.20 27.72 12.84
N ASP A 185 9.29 26.74 12.86
CA ASP A 185 9.12 25.77 11.75
C ASP A 185 8.44 26.41 10.51
N LEU A 186 7.69 27.50 10.70
CA LEU A 186 6.84 28.15 9.68
C LEU A 186 6.75 29.68 9.94
N LEU A 187 6.28 30.45 8.95
CA LEU A 187 5.89 31.86 9.14
C LEU A 187 4.60 31.94 9.95
N SER A 188 4.46 32.97 10.80
CA SER A 188 3.39 33.06 11.81
C SER A 188 1.95 32.98 11.28
N GLY A 189 1.72 33.36 10.02
CA GLY A 189 0.41 33.25 9.35
C GLY A 189 0.09 31.84 8.87
N ASP A 190 1.10 31.09 8.42
CA ASP A 190 0.94 29.72 7.93
C ASP A 190 0.71 28.72 9.08
N ILE A 191 1.25 29.03 10.27
CA ILE A 191 1.05 28.23 11.50
C ILE A 191 -0.41 28.23 11.93
N LEU A 192 -1.06 29.40 11.95
CA LEU A 192 -2.44 29.51 12.44
C LEU A 192 -3.39 28.67 11.57
N HIS A 193 -3.28 28.82 10.25
CA HIS A 193 -4.11 28.09 9.31
C HIS A 193 -3.91 26.56 9.40
N PHE A 194 -2.66 26.12 9.55
CA PHE A 194 -2.34 24.71 9.78
C PHE A 194 -3.01 24.18 11.07
N CYS A 195 -2.92 24.93 12.16
CA CYS A 195 -3.47 24.53 13.45
C CYS A 195 -5.00 24.49 13.47
N GLU A 196 -5.67 25.39 12.77
CA GLU A 196 -7.13 25.38 12.60
C GLU A 196 -7.61 24.13 11.85
N LEU A 197 -6.90 23.73 10.78
CA LEU A 197 -7.23 22.51 10.03
C LEU A 197 -7.04 21.24 10.88
N ALA A 198 -5.96 21.18 11.65
CA ALA A 198 -5.71 20.07 12.58
C ALA A 198 -6.78 19.99 13.68
N ALA A 199 -7.20 21.12 14.24
CA ALA A 199 -8.26 21.22 15.23
C ALA A 199 -9.63 20.78 14.68
N ALA A 200 -9.98 21.23 13.47
CA ALA A 200 -11.21 20.82 12.80
C ALA A 200 -11.28 19.29 12.62
N GLN A 201 -10.18 18.68 12.16
CA GLN A 201 -10.10 17.23 11.96
C GLN A 201 -10.12 16.45 13.29
N PHE A 202 -9.44 16.93 14.32
CA PHE A 202 -9.35 16.25 15.62
C PHE A 202 -10.65 16.34 16.43
N CYS A 203 -11.25 17.54 16.49
CA CYS A 203 -12.45 17.82 17.25
C CYS A 203 -13.74 17.51 16.48
N GLY A 204 -13.67 17.14 15.20
CA GLY A 204 -14.85 16.90 14.35
C GLY A 204 -15.67 18.17 14.08
N TYR A 205 -15.01 19.34 14.07
CA TYR A 205 -15.65 20.62 13.83
C TYR A 205 -15.80 20.82 12.31
N GLN A 206 -17.05 20.85 11.81
CA GLN A 206 -17.38 21.16 10.41
C GLN A 206 -18.10 22.51 10.35
N ASP A 207 -17.38 23.61 10.49
CA ASP A 207 -17.87 24.89 9.95
C ASP A 207 -16.99 25.25 8.76
N PHE A 208 -17.51 25.01 7.55
CA PHE A 208 -17.04 25.67 6.35
C PHE A 208 -18.06 26.76 6.00
N THR A 209 -17.55 27.98 5.84
CA THR A 209 -18.19 29.20 5.28
C THR A 209 -19.26 29.83 6.18
N ASP A 210 -19.17 31.10 6.59
CA ASP A 210 -18.67 32.30 5.90
C ASP A 210 -17.68 33.17 6.71
#